data_AF-A0A2H0XX73-F1
#
_entry.id   AF-A0A2H0XX73-F1
#
_cell.length_a   1.000
_cell.length_b   1.000
_cell.length_c   1.000
_cell.angle_alpha   90.00
_cell.angle_beta   90.00
_cell.angle_gamma   90.00
#
_symmetry.space_group_name_H-M   'P 1'
#
loop_
_entity.id
_entity.type
_entity.pdbx_description
1 polymer ?
#
loop_
_entity_poly.entity_id
_entity_poly.type
_entity_poly.pdbx_seq_one_letter_code
_entity_poly.pdbx_strand_id
1 'polypeptide(L)'
;MSMISLISLVSSTLSCGNSSLPEESDAGVAQTDTSSSGFWGLFEFGNEEAETLTRIKIGGLSNVLPRQCAEKPFVLAGVRRNGLDLVLASAELRNDPEVVMAAVSQNGLALQYASLALRANPDIVLAAVRQNGLALLYAAHSISRLGEHYVEIALAAVENNWHSFDNVVEYYRGNMDIALAAMAQNTNAIYLVSPSLFSNQEFVRQCYNLSFGAYYYIYQTMFSMANTSLLPQELNASLQSTLTDLTNLNIRHMERFTAATPSEVAEIVTNRRALDSGGSFADGRPVALVVLPVIDRTDTFIHNNISQLIQHGYRVVYFEAESDLEVYEAIEATGQRQLISLLYLGGHGTARTTRFSGEPYEDDEILFLDPSDEAEMYYLNNYLAENSRVLLYGCYACNGELEGMLECVFPDSTFFVPDGTPQGFDMVFDNQNSLVDVDFFTN
;
A
#
# COMPACT_ATOMS: atom_id res chain seq x y z
N MET A 1 7.04 35.03 5.87
CA MET A 1 7.77 34.65 4.64
C MET A 1 7.85 33.13 4.67
N SER A 2 6.75 32.42 4.41
CA SER A 2 6.13 32.10 3.11
C SER A 2 6.80 30.91 2.42
N MET A 3 6.20 29.73 2.57
CA MET A 3 5.97 28.80 1.46
C MET A 3 4.72 27.95 1.78
N ILE A 4 3.61 28.38 1.18
CA ILE A 4 2.38 27.62 0.98
C ILE A 4 2.41 27.18 -0.49
N SER A 5 1.90 25.97 -0.76
CA SER A 5 1.37 25.44 -2.04
C SER A 5 2.20 24.35 -2.73
N LEU A 6 1.60 23.17 -2.90
CA LEU A 6 1.19 22.69 -4.24
C LEU A 6 0.35 21.39 -4.14
N ILE A 7 -0.98 21.56 -4.08
CA ILE A 7 -1.93 20.60 -4.68
C ILE A 7 -2.56 21.36 -5.85
N SER A 8 -2.21 20.99 -7.08
CA SER A 8 -2.82 21.54 -8.28
C SER A 8 -3.83 20.56 -8.86
N LEU A 9 -5.11 20.86 -8.66
CA LEU A 9 -6.21 20.41 -9.52
C LEU A 9 -5.93 20.87 -10.96
N VAL A 10 -6.05 19.96 -11.93
CA VAL A 10 -6.26 20.34 -13.33
C VAL A 10 -7.72 20.07 -13.68
N SER A 11 -8.49 21.14 -13.77
CA SER A 11 -9.74 21.23 -14.51
C SER A 11 -9.69 22.49 -15.34
N SER A 12 -9.69 22.36 -16.67
CA SER A 12 -10.06 23.46 -17.55
C SER A 12 -10.66 22.93 -18.87
N THR A 13 -11.97 23.09 -18.94
CA THR A 13 -12.74 23.34 -20.16
C THR A 13 -12.31 24.65 -20.82
N LEU A 14 -12.18 24.71 -22.15
CA LEU A 14 -12.38 25.88 -23.04
C LEU A 14 -12.49 25.32 -24.47
N SER A 15 -13.65 25.35 -25.13
CA SER A 15 -14.30 26.48 -25.83
C SER A 15 -13.60 26.89 -27.13
N CYS A 16 -14.38 26.83 -28.21
CA CYS A 16 -14.09 27.17 -29.60
C CYS A 16 -13.52 28.57 -29.84
N GLY A 17 -12.74 28.70 -30.92
CA GLY A 17 -12.38 29.97 -31.54
C GLY A 17 -11.60 29.77 -32.85
N ASN A 18 -12.27 30.06 -33.98
CA ASN A 18 -11.75 30.08 -35.35
C ASN A 18 -10.44 30.85 -35.53
N SER A 19 -9.55 30.41 -36.43
CA SER A 19 -9.25 31.12 -37.70
C SER A 19 -8.01 30.57 -38.45
N SER A 20 -8.07 30.72 -39.78
CA SER A 20 -6.98 30.70 -40.79
C SER A 20 -6.42 29.36 -41.31
N LEU A 21 -6.84 29.02 -42.53
CA LEU A 21 -6.10 28.26 -43.57
C LEU A 21 -4.87 29.07 -44.07
N PRO A 22 -3.85 28.42 -44.68
CA PRO A 22 -3.83 28.31 -46.14
C PRO A 22 -3.31 26.96 -46.72
N GLU A 23 -3.31 26.92 -48.05
CA GLU A 23 -3.33 25.84 -49.04
C GLU A 23 -2.08 24.95 -49.25
N GLU A 24 -2.36 23.74 -49.75
CA GLU A 24 -1.69 22.90 -50.78
C GLU A 24 -0.15 22.79 -50.90
N SER A 25 0.38 21.54 -50.91
CA SER A 25 0.71 20.78 -52.15
C SER A 25 1.69 19.60 -51.94
N ASP A 26 1.41 18.53 -52.69
CA ASP A 26 2.29 17.48 -53.23
C ASP A 26 3.04 16.43 -52.37
N ALA A 27 2.54 15.20 -52.52
CA ALA A 27 3.20 14.00 -53.06
C ALA A 27 4.43 13.40 -52.36
N GLY A 28 4.32 12.09 -52.04
CA GLY A 28 5.44 11.16 -52.21
C GLY A 28 5.74 10.19 -51.06
N VAL A 29 5.10 9.02 -51.10
CA VAL A 29 5.66 7.67 -50.84
C VAL A 29 6.49 7.42 -49.54
N ALA A 30 5.83 6.69 -48.63
CA ALA A 30 6.30 5.57 -47.80
C ALA A 30 7.61 5.68 -47.00
N GLN A 31 7.52 5.61 -45.66
CA GLN A 31 7.65 4.35 -44.89
C GLN A 31 7.62 4.60 -43.37
N THR A 32 7.09 3.59 -42.68
CA THR A 32 7.26 3.20 -41.26
C THR A 32 6.77 4.14 -40.15
N ASP A 33 5.76 3.62 -39.44
CA ASP A 33 5.82 3.21 -38.03
C ASP A 33 4.91 3.91 -37.00
N THR A 34 4.24 3.03 -36.26
CA THR A 34 3.71 3.13 -34.90
C THR A 34 2.40 3.90 -34.62
N SER A 35 1.59 3.20 -33.81
CA SER A 35 0.69 3.71 -32.76
C SER A 35 -0.74 4.16 -33.12
N SER A 36 -1.65 3.62 -32.28
CA SER A 36 -2.97 4.11 -31.90
C SER A 36 -3.86 4.76 -32.96
N SER A 37 -4.93 4.06 -33.32
CA SER A 37 -6.30 4.57 -33.19
C SER A 37 -7.32 3.64 -33.86
N GLY A 38 -8.50 3.57 -33.25
CA GLY A 38 -9.77 3.40 -33.96
C GLY A 38 -10.04 2.04 -34.61
N PHE A 39 -10.84 1.21 -33.94
CA PHE A 39 -11.62 0.19 -34.63
C PHE A 39 -13.12 0.38 -34.35
N TRP A 40 -13.66 1.52 -34.80
CA TRP A 40 -15.06 1.63 -35.18
C TRP A 40 -15.13 1.34 -36.68
N GLY A 41 -15.38 0.08 -37.03
CA GLY A 41 -15.63 -0.34 -38.41
C GLY A 41 -17.08 -0.05 -38.80
N LEU A 42 -17.23 0.85 -39.77
CA LEU A 42 -18.47 1.28 -40.41
C LEU A 42 -19.25 0.12 -41.07
N PHE A 43 -20.58 0.24 -41.01
CA PHE A 43 -21.54 -0.53 -41.79
C PHE A 43 -21.41 -0.22 -43.29
N GLU A 44 -21.23 -1.25 -44.12
CA GLU A 44 -21.61 -1.22 -45.53
C GLU A 44 -22.80 -2.17 -45.75
N PHE A 45 -23.90 -1.64 -46.27
CA PHE A 45 -25.04 -2.43 -46.73
C PHE A 45 -24.73 -3.02 -48.11
N GLY A 46 -24.71 -4.34 -48.21
CA GLY A 46 -24.64 -5.11 -49.45
C GLY A 46 -25.43 -6.42 -49.30
N ASN A 47 -26.26 -6.72 -50.29
CA ASN A 47 -27.36 -7.70 -50.28
C ASN A 47 -26.95 -9.18 -50.13
N GLU A 48 -27.82 -9.91 -49.43
CA GLU A 48 -28.15 -11.35 -49.50
C GLU A 48 -27.09 -12.43 -49.19
N GLU A 49 -27.44 -13.27 -48.19
CA GLU A 49 -27.00 -14.65 -47.95
C GLU A 49 -25.51 -14.93 -47.66
N ALA A 50 -25.07 -14.57 -46.45
CA ALA A 50 -24.14 -15.40 -45.67
C ALA A 50 -24.23 -15.02 -44.18
N GLU A 51 -24.72 -15.94 -43.35
CA GLU A 51 -24.53 -15.94 -41.89
C GLU A 51 -23.02 -15.94 -41.59
N THR A 52 -22.38 -14.78 -41.64
CA THR A 52 -20.97 -14.62 -41.31
C THR A 52 -20.88 -14.52 -39.80
N LEU A 53 -20.92 -15.69 -39.17
CA LEU A 53 -20.67 -15.93 -37.76
C LEU A 53 -19.30 -15.37 -37.38
N THR A 54 -19.24 -14.13 -36.91
CA THR A 54 -18.02 -13.57 -36.32
C THR A 54 -17.72 -14.37 -35.05
N ARG A 55 -16.83 -15.35 -35.15
CA ARG A 55 -16.47 -16.28 -34.07
C ARG A 55 -15.64 -15.54 -33.02
N ILE A 56 -16.17 -15.45 -31.80
CA ILE A 56 -15.46 -14.88 -30.64
C ILE A 56 -14.73 -16.01 -29.91
N LYS A 57 -13.48 -15.78 -29.47
CA LYS A 57 -12.61 -16.79 -28.84
C LYS A 57 -12.32 -16.38 -27.39
N ILE A 58 -12.84 -17.09 -26.37
CA ILE A 58 -12.60 -16.76 -24.95
C ILE A 58 -12.63 -18.02 -24.03
N GLY A 59 -11.74 -18.06 -23.04
CA GLY A 59 -12.00 -18.69 -21.73
C GLY A 59 -12.36 -20.17 -21.67
N GLY A 60 -11.92 -20.99 -22.64
CA GLY A 60 -12.22 -22.42 -22.67
C GLY A 60 -13.52 -22.82 -23.40
N LEU A 61 -14.25 -21.85 -23.96
CA LEU A 61 -15.33 -22.11 -24.92
C LEU A 61 -14.92 -21.54 -26.29
N SER A 62 -14.52 -22.41 -27.20
CA SER A 62 -14.26 -22.06 -28.60
C SER A 62 -15.56 -22.13 -29.41
N ASN A 63 -15.76 -21.17 -30.32
CA ASN A 63 -16.85 -21.14 -31.31
C ASN A 63 -18.26 -20.84 -30.78
N VAL A 64 -18.42 -19.80 -29.96
CA VAL A 64 -19.77 -19.35 -29.54
C VAL A 64 -20.46 -18.60 -30.68
N LEU A 65 -21.64 -19.05 -31.09
CA LEU A 65 -22.50 -18.37 -32.05
C LEU A 65 -23.35 -17.30 -31.35
N PRO A 66 -23.68 -16.16 -32.00
CA PRO A 66 -24.52 -15.12 -31.40
C PRO A 66 -25.86 -15.64 -30.85
N ARG A 67 -26.45 -16.68 -31.46
CA ARG A 67 -27.69 -17.32 -30.95
C ARG A 67 -27.51 -18.00 -29.59
N GLN A 68 -26.34 -18.59 -29.32
CA GLN A 68 -26.07 -19.31 -28.06
C GLN A 68 -25.93 -18.37 -26.86
N CYS A 69 -25.50 -17.13 -27.11
CA CYS A 69 -25.47 -16.06 -26.10
C CYS A 69 -26.86 -15.63 -25.59
N ALA A 70 -27.94 -16.05 -26.25
CA ALA A 70 -29.32 -15.83 -25.83
C ALA A 70 -29.96 -17.08 -25.20
N GLU A 71 -29.25 -18.22 -25.16
CA GLU A 71 -29.75 -19.45 -24.58
C GLU A 71 -29.34 -19.55 -23.10
N LYS A 72 -30.31 -19.36 -22.20
CA LYS A 72 -30.09 -19.38 -20.75
C LYS A 72 -29.27 -20.58 -20.25
N PRO A 73 -29.53 -21.84 -20.65
CA PRO A 73 -28.74 -22.99 -20.18
C PRO A 73 -27.26 -22.94 -20.61
N PHE A 74 -26.99 -22.46 -21.83
CA PHE A 74 -25.64 -22.31 -22.35
C PHE A 74 -24.88 -21.23 -21.57
N VAL A 75 -25.52 -20.06 -21.40
CA VAL A 75 -24.94 -18.95 -20.63
C VAL A 75 -24.71 -19.36 -19.17
N LEU A 76 -25.67 -20.04 -18.53
CA LEU A 76 -25.50 -20.56 -17.16
C LEU A 76 -24.30 -21.50 -17.04
N ALA A 77 -24.10 -22.40 -18.02
CA ALA A 77 -22.94 -23.28 -18.03
C ALA A 77 -21.62 -22.52 -18.19
N GLY A 78 -21.60 -21.45 -18.99
CA GLY A 78 -20.45 -20.56 -19.17
C GLY A 78 -20.11 -19.79 -17.90
N VAL A 79 -21.06 -19.02 -17.37
CA VAL A 79 -20.80 -18.16 -16.19
C VAL A 79 -20.44 -18.94 -14.93
N ARG A 80 -20.89 -20.20 -14.81
CA ARG A 80 -20.47 -21.09 -13.70
C ARG A 80 -19.01 -21.53 -13.80
N ARG A 81 -18.41 -21.51 -14.99
CA ARG A 81 -16.99 -21.80 -15.20
C ARG A 81 -16.15 -20.53 -15.11
N ASN A 82 -16.65 -19.43 -15.68
CA ASN A 82 -16.03 -18.10 -15.64
C ASN A 82 -17.11 -17.03 -15.58
N GLY A 83 -17.31 -16.40 -14.42
CA GLY A 83 -18.36 -15.42 -14.17
C GLY A 83 -18.26 -14.19 -15.07
N LEU A 84 -17.05 -13.83 -15.53
CA LEU A 84 -16.84 -12.72 -16.46
C LEU A 84 -17.44 -12.98 -17.85
N ASP A 85 -17.76 -14.22 -18.19
CA ASP A 85 -18.45 -14.56 -19.46
C ASP A 85 -19.87 -13.97 -19.53
N LEU A 86 -20.39 -13.39 -18.44
CA LEU A 86 -21.65 -12.63 -18.43
C LEU A 86 -21.65 -11.49 -19.46
N VAL A 87 -20.48 -10.93 -19.80
CA VAL A 87 -20.35 -9.91 -20.85
C VAL A 87 -20.88 -10.36 -22.22
N LEU A 88 -20.85 -11.67 -22.48
CA LEU A 88 -21.29 -12.26 -23.75
C LEU A 88 -22.79 -12.51 -23.80
N ALA A 89 -23.46 -12.53 -22.65
CA ALA A 89 -24.87 -12.83 -22.58
C ALA A 89 -25.71 -11.72 -23.23
N SER A 90 -26.86 -12.09 -23.80
CA SER A 90 -27.81 -11.13 -24.34
C SER A 90 -28.25 -10.11 -23.27
N ALA A 91 -28.77 -8.95 -23.68
CA ALA A 91 -29.22 -7.93 -22.73
C ALA A 91 -30.29 -8.47 -21.78
N GLU A 92 -31.16 -9.36 -22.26
CA GLU A 92 -32.19 -10.04 -21.48
C GLU A 92 -31.57 -10.93 -20.40
N LEU A 93 -30.53 -11.71 -20.73
CA LEU A 93 -29.86 -12.61 -19.78
C LEU A 93 -28.93 -11.86 -18.80
N ARG A 94 -28.36 -10.72 -19.19
CA ARG A 94 -27.69 -9.79 -18.26
C ARG A 94 -28.68 -9.11 -17.30
N ASN A 95 -29.97 -9.22 -17.57
CA ASN A 95 -31.06 -8.79 -16.71
C ASN A 95 -31.83 -9.98 -16.08
N ASP A 96 -31.32 -11.22 -16.20
CA ASP A 96 -31.89 -12.41 -15.57
C ASP A 96 -31.21 -12.62 -14.19
N PRO A 97 -31.96 -12.54 -13.06
CA PRO A 97 -31.38 -12.66 -11.73
C PRO A 97 -30.65 -13.98 -11.48
N GLU A 98 -31.11 -15.10 -12.06
CA GLU A 98 -30.49 -16.41 -11.85
C GLU A 98 -29.13 -16.49 -12.56
N VAL A 99 -29.06 -15.97 -13.79
CA VAL A 99 -27.82 -15.92 -14.57
C VAL A 99 -26.81 -15.01 -13.90
N VAL A 100 -27.22 -13.80 -13.50
CA VAL A 100 -26.35 -12.85 -12.83
C VAL A 100 -25.90 -13.37 -11.47
N MET A 101 -26.79 -13.97 -10.68
CA MET A 101 -26.43 -14.57 -9.39
C MET A 101 -25.37 -15.67 -9.57
N ALA A 102 -25.53 -16.55 -10.57
CA ALA A 102 -24.55 -17.58 -10.88
C ALA A 102 -23.19 -16.98 -11.28
N ALA A 103 -23.19 -15.90 -12.06
CA ALA A 103 -21.98 -15.20 -12.48
C ALA A 103 -21.25 -14.54 -11.30
N VAL A 104 -21.95 -13.76 -10.47
CA VAL A 104 -21.32 -13.03 -9.34
C VAL A 104 -20.87 -13.97 -8.23
N SER A 105 -21.56 -15.10 -8.04
CA SER A 105 -21.13 -16.14 -7.10
C SER A 105 -19.82 -16.80 -7.54
N GLN A 106 -19.55 -16.84 -8.86
CA GLN A 106 -18.30 -17.35 -9.41
C GLN A 106 -17.20 -16.27 -9.40
N ASN A 107 -17.52 -15.05 -9.82
CA ASN A 107 -16.64 -13.88 -9.81
C ASN A 107 -17.46 -12.60 -9.56
N GLY A 108 -17.28 -11.96 -8.41
CA GLY A 108 -18.03 -10.78 -7.96
C GLY A 108 -17.87 -9.58 -8.90
N LEU A 109 -16.73 -9.46 -9.59
CA LEU A 109 -16.50 -8.41 -10.59
C LEU A 109 -17.38 -8.58 -11.85
N ALA A 110 -18.03 -9.74 -12.03
CA ALA A 110 -19.02 -9.93 -13.09
C ALA A 110 -20.23 -8.99 -12.95
N LEU A 111 -20.47 -8.43 -11.75
CA LEU A 111 -21.53 -7.46 -11.49
C LEU A 111 -21.50 -6.26 -12.46
N GLN A 112 -20.32 -5.89 -12.96
CA GLN A 112 -20.16 -4.80 -13.93
C GLN A 112 -20.95 -5.00 -15.24
N TYR A 113 -21.18 -6.26 -15.63
CA TYR A 113 -21.88 -6.64 -16.85
C TYR A 113 -23.38 -6.83 -16.65
N ALA A 114 -23.85 -6.90 -15.40
CA ALA A 114 -25.27 -6.99 -15.11
C ALA A 114 -26.00 -5.71 -15.51
N SER A 115 -27.31 -5.81 -15.73
CA SER A 115 -28.16 -4.65 -15.98
C SER A 115 -28.10 -3.67 -14.81
N LEU A 116 -28.40 -2.39 -15.07
CA LEU A 116 -28.48 -1.38 -14.02
C LEU A 116 -29.52 -1.72 -12.93
N ALA A 117 -30.57 -2.46 -13.28
CA ALA A 117 -31.58 -2.92 -12.33
C ALA A 117 -31.01 -3.98 -11.37
N LEU A 118 -30.20 -4.92 -11.87
CA LEU A 118 -29.59 -5.96 -11.04
C LEU A 118 -28.35 -5.48 -10.29
N ARG A 119 -27.64 -4.47 -10.81
CA ARG A 119 -26.62 -3.71 -10.05
C ARG A 119 -27.19 -2.91 -8.88
N ALA A 120 -28.51 -2.79 -8.81
CA ALA A 120 -29.26 -2.16 -7.74
C ALA A 120 -30.03 -3.17 -6.87
N ASN A 121 -29.90 -4.48 -7.14
CA ASN A 121 -30.57 -5.52 -6.38
C ASN A 121 -29.71 -5.88 -5.15
N PRO A 122 -30.20 -5.69 -3.92
CA PRO A 122 -29.40 -5.92 -2.71
C PRO A 122 -28.82 -7.32 -2.60
N ASP A 123 -29.59 -8.37 -2.91
CA ASP A 123 -29.14 -9.77 -2.78
C ASP A 123 -27.99 -10.10 -3.74
N ILE A 124 -28.10 -9.65 -5.00
CA ILE A 124 -27.07 -9.85 -6.02
C ILE A 124 -25.81 -9.07 -5.66
N VAL A 125 -25.95 -7.81 -5.25
CA VAL A 125 -24.81 -6.97 -4.88
C VAL A 125 -24.13 -7.53 -3.64
N LEU A 126 -24.88 -7.95 -2.63
CA LEU A 126 -24.36 -8.55 -1.41
C LEU A 126 -23.58 -9.85 -1.70
N ALA A 127 -24.10 -10.71 -2.59
CA ALA A 127 -23.38 -11.89 -3.06
C ALA A 127 -22.08 -11.52 -3.78
N ALA A 128 -22.10 -10.49 -4.64
CA ALA A 128 -20.93 -10.03 -5.38
C ALA A 128 -19.83 -9.47 -4.44
N VAL A 129 -20.17 -8.62 -3.47
CA VAL A 129 -19.19 -8.01 -2.56
C VAL A 129 -18.63 -9.00 -1.55
N ARG A 130 -19.41 -10.01 -1.14
CA ARG A 130 -18.90 -11.12 -0.32
C ARG A 130 -17.93 -12.02 -1.10
N GLN A 131 -18.11 -12.11 -2.41
CA GLN A 131 -17.17 -12.84 -3.28
C GLN A 131 -15.91 -11.99 -3.53
N ASN A 132 -16.06 -10.70 -3.80
CA ASN A 132 -14.97 -9.73 -3.98
C ASN A 132 -15.44 -8.32 -3.59
N GLY A 133 -14.88 -7.76 -2.52
CA GLY A 133 -15.27 -6.45 -1.97
C GLY A 133 -15.18 -5.29 -2.97
N LEU A 134 -14.27 -5.37 -3.96
CA LEU A 134 -14.13 -4.34 -5.00
C LEU A 134 -15.35 -4.28 -5.95
N ALA A 135 -16.22 -5.30 -5.94
CA ALA A 135 -17.47 -5.27 -6.70
C ALA A 135 -18.40 -4.11 -6.29
N LEU A 136 -18.19 -3.52 -5.11
CA LEU A 136 -18.94 -2.35 -4.63
C LEU A 136 -18.88 -1.17 -5.61
N LEU A 137 -17.76 -0.99 -6.32
CA LEU A 137 -17.59 0.04 -7.37
C LEU A 137 -18.72 -0.02 -8.40
N TYR A 138 -19.18 -1.22 -8.74
CA TYR A 138 -20.23 -1.41 -9.74
C TYR A 138 -21.64 -1.22 -9.16
N ALA A 139 -21.82 -1.22 -7.85
CA ALA A 139 -23.09 -0.87 -7.21
C ALA A 139 -23.26 0.65 -7.02
N ALA A 140 -22.15 1.42 -7.07
CA ALA A 140 -22.11 2.84 -6.75
C ALA A 140 -23.01 3.74 -7.61
N HIS A 141 -23.32 3.39 -8.86
CA HIS A 141 -24.24 4.21 -9.67
C HIS A 141 -25.72 4.04 -9.30
N SER A 142 -26.05 3.13 -8.37
CA SER A 142 -27.43 2.79 -7.99
C SER A 142 -27.70 2.91 -6.49
N ILE A 143 -26.91 3.68 -5.76
CA ILE A 143 -27.02 3.84 -4.29
C ILE A 143 -28.43 4.24 -3.86
N SER A 144 -29.06 5.16 -4.60
CA SER A 144 -30.43 5.62 -4.31
C SER A 144 -31.47 4.49 -4.34
N ARG A 145 -31.20 3.42 -5.08
CA ARG A 145 -32.05 2.21 -5.15
C ARG A 145 -31.70 1.16 -4.09
N LEU A 146 -30.46 1.15 -3.61
CA LEU A 146 -30.04 0.25 -2.53
C LEU A 146 -30.60 0.69 -1.17
N GLY A 147 -30.82 1.99 -0.98
CA GLY A 147 -31.53 2.52 0.19
C GLY A 147 -30.93 2.04 1.51
N GLU A 148 -31.76 1.45 2.36
CA GLU A 148 -31.37 0.96 3.69
C GLU A 148 -30.37 -0.21 3.66
N HIS A 149 -30.29 -0.96 2.55
CA HIS A 149 -29.36 -2.08 2.42
C HIS A 149 -27.92 -1.63 2.13
N TYR A 150 -27.69 -0.36 1.78
CA TYR A 150 -26.36 0.09 1.38
C TYR A 150 -25.33 -0.05 2.51
N VAL A 151 -25.72 0.22 3.76
CA VAL A 151 -24.82 0.11 4.91
C VAL A 151 -24.35 -1.34 5.10
N GLU A 152 -25.27 -2.31 5.04
CA GLU A 152 -24.93 -3.74 5.13
C GLU A 152 -24.00 -4.17 3.99
N ILE A 153 -24.30 -3.74 2.76
CA ILE A 153 -23.49 -4.06 1.57
C ILE A 153 -22.09 -3.45 1.67
N ALA A 154 -22.00 -2.19 2.06
CA ALA A 154 -20.73 -1.48 2.20
C ALA A 154 -19.88 -2.10 3.33
N LEU A 155 -20.50 -2.44 4.46
CA LEU A 155 -19.82 -3.14 5.54
C LEU A 155 -19.30 -4.51 5.06
N ALA A 156 -20.14 -5.32 4.41
CA ALA A 156 -19.74 -6.63 3.89
C ALA A 156 -18.62 -6.54 2.83
N ALA A 157 -18.62 -5.49 2.00
CA ALA A 157 -17.56 -5.25 1.03
C ALA A 157 -16.23 -4.92 1.73
N VAL A 158 -16.28 -4.04 2.74
CA VAL A 158 -15.12 -3.60 3.50
C VAL A 158 -14.55 -4.74 4.34
N GLU A 159 -15.39 -5.53 5.01
CA GLU A 159 -14.97 -6.73 5.74
C GLU A 159 -14.27 -7.76 4.84
N ASN A 160 -14.62 -7.81 3.55
CA ASN A 160 -13.94 -8.68 2.59
C ASN A 160 -12.60 -8.12 2.11
N ASN A 161 -12.55 -6.81 1.82
CA ASN A 161 -11.33 -6.12 1.41
C ASN A 161 -11.44 -4.63 1.77
N TRP A 162 -10.58 -4.15 2.67
CA TRP A 162 -10.58 -2.76 3.12
C TRP A 162 -10.43 -1.74 1.98
N HIS A 163 -9.76 -2.07 0.87
CA HIS A 163 -9.63 -1.15 -0.28
C HIS A 163 -10.99 -0.81 -0.90
N SER A 164 -12.01 -1.64 -0.67
CA SER A 164 -13.38 -1.32 -1.08
C SER A 164 -13.94 -0.08 -0.36
N PHE A 165 -13.34 0.37 0.74
CA PHE A 165 -13.70 1.60 1.43
C PHE A 165 -13.58 2.83 0.53
N ASP A 166 -12.64 2.85 -0.42
CA ASP A 166 -12.57 3.94 -1.41
C ASP A 166 -13.82 3.97 -2.33
N ASN A 167 -14.46 2.81 -2.53
CA ASN A 167 -15.71 2.72 -3.27
C ASN A 167 -16.95 2.98 -2.39
N VAL A 168 -16.77 3.18 -1.08
CA VAL A 168 -17.83 3.63 -0.20
C VAL A 168 -18.13 5.09 -0.51
N VAL A 169 -19.41 5.36 -0.72
CA VAL A 169 -19.90 6.69 -1.06
C VAL A 169 -19.60 7.66 0.06
N GLU A 170 -19.14 8.85 -0.29
CA GLU A 170 -18.66 9.88 0.64
C GLU A 170 -19.60 10.10 1.84
N TYR A 171 -20.92 10.15 1.59
CA TYR A 171 -21.94 10.30 2.64
C TYR A 171 -21.86 9.20 3.73
N TYR A 172 -21.51 7.97 3.36
CA TYR A 172 -21.40 6.83 4.28
C TYR A 172 -19.98 6.62 4.82
N ARG A 173 -18.97 7.37 4.36
CA ARG A 173 -17.61 7.34 4.94
C ARG A 173 -17.54 7.92 6.36
N GLY A 174 -18.65 8.50 6.85
CA GLY A 174 -18.86 8.88 8.25
C GLY A 174 -19.59 7.82 9.09
N ASN A 175 -19.83 6.62 8.55
CA ASN A 175 -20.36 5.50 9.33
C ASN A 175 -19.22 4.84 10.12
N MET A 176 -19.36 4.80 11.44
CA MET A 176 -18.34 4.30 12.36
C MET A 176 -18.02 2.82 12.15
N ASP A 177 -19.02 1.97 11.94
CA ASP A 177 -18.84 0.53 11.79
C ASP A 177 -18.08 0.20 10.50
N ILE A 178 -18.46 0.85 9.38
CA ILE A 178 -17.77 0.69 8.10
C ILE A 178 -16.31 1.19 8.19
N ALA A 179 -16.09 2.35 8.81
CA ALA A 179 -14.75 2.92 8.98
C ALA A 179 -13.85 2.01 9.82
N LEU A 180 -14.34 1.52 10.96
CA LEU A 180 -13.56 0.64 11.83
C LEU A 180 -13.32 -0.74 11.22
N ALA A 181 -14.27 -1.28 10.45
CA ALA A 181 -14.06 -2.54 9.72
C ALA A 181 -12.92 -2.43 8.68
N ALA A 182 -12.78 -1.26 8.03
CA ALA A 182 -11.66 -1.01 7.13
C ALA A 182 -10.34 -0.86 7.91
N MET A 183 -10.37 -0.05 8.97
CA MET A 183 -9.18 0.23 9.80
C MET A 183 -8.65 -0.99 10.53
N ALA A 184 -9.51 -1.95 10.88
CA ALA A 184 -9.11 -3.22 11.51
C ALA A 184 -8.23 -4.09 10.59
N GLN A 185 -8.35 -3.93 9.27
CA GLN A 185 -7.50 -4.61 8.30
C GLN A 185 -6.29 -3.75 7.91
N ASN A 186 -6.49 -2.44 7.72
CA ASN A 186 -5.41 -1.51 7.41
C ASN A 186 -5.74 -0.11 7.94
N THR A 187 -4.91 0.38 8.86
CA THR A 187 -5.09 1.65 9.55
C THR A 187 -5.02 2.86 8.61
N ASN A 188 -4.40 2.74 7.43
CA ASN A 188 -4.39 3.79 6.40
C ASN A 188 -5.79 4.11 5.85
N ALA A 189 -6.78 3.25 6.08
CA ALA A 189 -8.17 3.58 5.77
C ALA A 189 -8.63 4.90 6.44
N ILE A 190 -7.98 5.33 7.53
CA ILE A 190 -8.26 6.60 8.22
C ILE A 190 -8.18 7.83 7.28
N TYR A 191 -7.31 7.80 6.26
CA TYR A 191 -7.16 8.90 5.30
C TYR A 191 -8.40 9.09 4.41
N LEU A 192 -9.26 8.08 4.31
CA LEU A 192 -10.49 8.11 3.55
C LEU A 192 -11.71 8.41 4.42
N VAL A 193 -11.59 8.27 5.75
CA VAL A 193 -12.70 8.44 6.69
C VAL A 193 -13.16 9.90 6.72
N SER A 194 -14.47 10.11 6.77
CA SER A 194 -15.03 11.47 6.85
C SER A 194 -14.58 12.17 8.14
N PRO A 195 -14.05 13.40 8.09
CA PRO A 195 -13.67 14.17 9.28
C PRO A 195 -14.82 14.43 10.26
N SER A 196 -16.08 14.23 9.84
CA SER A 196 -17.24 14.27 10.73
C SER A 196 -17.13 13.29 11.91
N LEU A 197 -16.50 12.12 11.69
CA LEU A 197 -16.26 11.12 12.75
C LEU A 197 -15.18 11.52 13.75
N PHE A 198 -14.31 12.49 13.43
CA PHE A 198 -13.18 12.85 14.30
C PHE A 198 -13.62 13.63 15.56
N SER A 199 -14.89 14.03 15.61
CA SER A 199 -15.54 14.57 16.82
C SER A 199 -16.25 13.52 17.66
N ASN A 200 -16.40 12.29 17.17
CA ASN A 200 -17.02 11.19 17.90
C ASN A 200 -15.99 10.58 18.86
N GLN A 201 -16.21 10.73 20.16
CA GLN A 201 -15.26 10.27 21.18
C GLN A 201 -15.00 8.76 21.16
N GLU A 202 -16.02 7.95 20.84
CA GLU A 202 -15.89 6.50 20.83
C GLU A 202 -15.04 6.06 19.63
N PHE A 203 -15.32 6.63 18.45
CA PHE A 203 -14.49 6.41 17.27
C PHE A 203 -13.03 6.80 17.51
N VAL A 204 -12.80 7.99 18.06
CA VAL A 204 -11.45 8.49 18.34
C VAL A 204 -10.69 7.59 19.33
N ARG A 205 -11.35 7.08 20.38
CA ARG A 205 -10.75 6.14 21.33
C ARG A 205 -10.39 4.81 20.66
N GLN A 206 -11.26 4.28 19.81
CA GLN A 206 -10.97 3.06 19.09
C GLN A 206 -9.80 3.24 18.10
N CYS A 207 -9.75 4.35 17.37
CA CYS A 207 -8.63 4.69 16.50
C CYS A 207 -7.31 4.80 17.27
N TYR A 208 -7.32 5.44 18.45
CA TYR A 208 -6.13 5.50 19.31
C TYR A 208 -5.64 4.13 19.75
N ASN A 209 -6.54 3.23 20.14
CA ASN A 209 -6.17 1.88 20.54
C ASN A 209 -5.67 1.03 19.36
N LEU A 210 -6.21 1.27 18.16
CA LEU A 210 -5.79 0.58 16.94
C LEU A 210 -4.42 1.03 16.46
N SER A 211 -4.15 2.34 16.42
CA SER A 211 -2.91 2.87 15.88
C SER A 211 -2.60 4.29 16.38
N PHE A 212 -1.33 4.47 16.75
CA PHE A 212 -0.72 5.76 17.00
C PHE A 212 -0.85 6.68 15.77
N GLY A 213 -0.50 6.21 14.57
CA GLY A 213 -0.56 7.02 13.36
C GLY A 213 -2.00 7.40 12.97
N ALA A 214 -2.98 6.52 13.19
CA ALA A 214 -4.38 6.85 12.94
C ALA A 214 -4.86 7.99 13.85
N TYR A 215 -4.53 7.93 15.14
CA TYR A 215 -4.86 9.02 16.06
C TYR A 215 -4.04 10.29 15.78
N TYR A 216 -2.76 10.16 15.43
CA TYR A 216 -1.94 11.29 15.03
C TYR A 216 -2.54 12.02 13.82
N TYR A 217 -3.03 11.30 12.81
CA TYR A 217 -3.73 11.88 11.67
C TYR A 217 -5.02 12.62 12.07
N ILE A 218 -5.84 12.00 12.94
CA ILE A 218 -7.03 12.65 13.50
C ILE A 218 -6.64 13.95 14.20
N TYR A 219 -5.59 13.92 15.03
CA TYR A 219 -5.11 15.07 15.77
C TYR A 219 -4.65 16.19 14.82
N GLN A 220 -3.83 15.88 13.81
CA GLN A 220 -3.37 16.85 12.81
C GLN A 220 -4.53 17.48 12.05
N THR A 221 -5.49 16.66 11.62
CA THR A 221 -6.70 17.13 10.94
C THR A 221 -7.50 18.09 11.83
N MET A 222 -7.80 17.69 13.07
CA MET A 222 -8.52 18.53 14.02
C MET A 222 -7.74 19.79 14.41
N PHE A 223 -6.41 19.73 14.48
CA PHE A 223 -5.55 20.89 14.72
C PHE A 223 -5.65 21.91 13.59
N SER A 224 -5.56 21.46 12.33
CA SER A 224 -5.73 22.33 11.16
C SER A 224 -7.11 23.01 11.11
N MET A 225 -8.14 22.35 11.68
CA MET A 225 -9.50 22.86 11.78
C MET A 225 -9.76 23.68 13.07
N ALA A 226 -8.73 23.90 13.90
CA ALA A 226 -8.82 24.56 15.21
C ALA A 226 -9.83 23.90 16.19
N ASN A 227 -9.99 22.58 16.10
CA ASN A 227 -11.02 21.78 16.80
C ASN A 227 -10.44 20.72 17.75
N THR A 228 -9.17 20.79 18.14
CA THR A 228 -8.54 19.79 19.05
C THR A 228 -9.19 19.72 20.43
N SER A 229 -9.94 20.75 20.83
CA SER A 229 -10.73 20.76 22.07
C SER A 229 -11.88 19.75 22.08
N LEU A 230 -12.29 19.23 20.91
CA LEU A 230 -13.30 18.17 20.77
C LEU A 230 -12.73 16.77 21.01
N LEU A 231 -11.41 16.61 20.96
CA LEU A 231 -10.74 15.34 21.19
C LEU A 231 -10.63 15.02 22.69
N PRO A 232 -10.60 13.73 23.08
CA PRO A 232 -10.37 13.34 24.47
C PRO A 232 -9.06 13.91 25.01
N GLN A 233 -9.13 14.68 26.11
CA GLN A 233 -7.98 15.42 26.64
C GLN A 233 -6.87 14.48 27.14
N GLU A 234 -7.25 13.35 27.72
CA GLU A 234 -6.31 12.32 28.18
C GLU A 234 -5.46 11.76 27.03
N LEU A 235 -6.08 11.54 25.86
CA LEU A 235 -5.40 11.01 24.68
C LEU A 235 -4.51 12.07 24.04
N ASN A 236 -4.98 13.32 23.99
CA ASN A 236 -4.17 14.44 23.50
C ASN A 236 -2.91 14.61 24.35
N ALA A 237 -3.05 14.56 25.68
CA ALA A 237 -1.91 14.67 26.60
C ALA A 237 -0.92 13.52 26.42
N SER A 238 -1.42 12.28 26.26
CA SER A 238 -0.60 11.12 25.96
C SER A 238 0.16 11.28 24.65
N LEU A 239 -0.52 11.65 23.56
CA LEU A 239 0.10 11.88 22.25
C LEU A 239 1.18 12.96 22.34
N GLN A 240 0.90 14.11 22.97
CA GLN A 240 1.88 15.19 23.10
C GLN A 240 3.11 14.77 23.90
N SER A 241 2.93 13.95 24.95
CA SER A 241 4.06 13.35 25.67
C SER A 241 4.88 12.46 24.75
N THR A 242 4.25 11.56 24.00
CA THR A 242 4.95 10.67 23.06
C THR A 242 5.67 11.45 21.96
N LEU A 243 5.03 12.47 21.38
CA LEU A 243 5.66 13.32 20.36
C LEU A 243 6.87 14.08 20.92
N THR A 244 6.79 14.57 22.15
CA THR A 244 7.92 15.21 22.84
C THR A 244 9.07 14.21 23.02
N ASP A 245 8.76 13.00 23.44
CA ASP A 245 9.74 11.94 23.64
C ASP A 245 10.44 11.55 22.33
N LEU A 246 9.66 11.36 21.25
CA LEU A 246 10.20 11.04 19.93
C LEU A 246 11.06 12.19 19.37
N THR A 247 10.60 13.44 19.53
CA THR A 247 11.36 14.64 19.11
C THR A 247 12.70 14.71 19.84
N ASN A 248 12.72 14.46 21.15
CA ASN A 248 13.96 14.46 21.94
C ASN A 248 14.91 13.33 21.56
N LEU A 249 14.41 12.27 20.92
CA LEU A 249 15.18 11.15 20.38
C LEU A 249 15.59 11.35 18.91
N ASN A 250 15.33 12.54 18.35
CA ASN A 250 15.54 12.87 16.93
C ASN A 250 14.73 11.98 15.95
N ILE A 251 13.60 11.43 16.38
CA ILE A 251 12.67 10.71 15.51
C ILE A 251 11.65 11.72 14.97
N ARG A 252 11.62 11.91 13.65
CA ARG A 252 10.87 12.96 12.96
C ARG A 252 9.71 12.43 12.13
N HIS A 253 9.80 11.21 11.59
CA HIS A 253 8.80 10.65 10.68
C HIS A 253 7.71 9.87 11.41
N MET A 254 6.70 10.58 11.93
CA MET A 254 5.58 9.96 12.66
C MET A 254 4.74 9.02 11.79
N GLU A 255 4.70 9.29 10.49
CA GLU A 255 4.06 8.49 9.45
C GLU A 255 4.61 7.06 9.33
N ARG A 256 5.84 6.82 9.81
CA ARG A 256 6.42 5.47 9.88
C ARG A 256 5.76 4.60 10.96
N PHE A 257 4.99 5.18 11.86
CA PHE A 257 4.26 4.49 12.93
C PHE A 257 2.75 4.36 12.64
N THR A 258 2.36 4.37 11.36
CA THR A 258 0.96 4.20 10.92
C THR A 258 0.35 2.86 11.31
N ALA A 259 1.13 1.79 11.34
CA ALA A 259 0.70 0.47 11.79
C ALA A 259 0.94 0.22 13.29
N ALA A 260 1.67 1.10 13.99
CA ALA A 260 2.06 0.88 15.38
C ALA A 260 0.98 1.36 16.35
N THR A 261 0.74 0.57 17.38
CA THR A 261 -0.05 0.96 18.56
C THR A 261 0.70 1.99 19.41
N PRO A 262 0.01 2.80 20.22
CA PRO A 262 0.67 3.71 21.16
C PRO A 262 1.64 3.02 22.12
N SER A 263 1.36 1.78 22.54
CA SER A 263 2.26 0.97 23.38
C SER A 263 3.52 0.55 22.66
N GLU A 264 3.44 0.17 21.38
CA GLU A 264 4.62 -0.17 20.58
C GLU A 264 5.53 1.05 20.39
N VAL A 265 4.95 2.23 20.12
CA VAL A 265 5.73 3.48 20.02
C VAL A 265 6.37 3.84 21.37
N ALA A 266 5.66 3.67 22.50
CA ALA A 266 6.21 3.87 23.83
C ALA A 266 7.34 2.88 24.17
N GLU A 267 7.25 1.63 23.69
CA GLU A 267 8.33 0.65 23.79
C GLU A 267 9.57 1.11 23.03
N ILE A 268 9.41 1.64 21.81
CA ILE A 268 10.53 2.18 21.02
C ILE A 268 11.24 3.32 21.78
N VAL A 269 10.48 4.27 22.33
CA VAL A 269 11.01 5.35 23.18
C VAL A 269 11.78 4.78 24.37
N THR A 270 11.20 3.78 25.04
CA THR A 270 11.81 3.12 26.22
C THR A 270 13.13 2.44 25.84
N ASN A 271 13.15 1.72 24.72
CA ASN A 271 14.32 1.00 24.23
C ASN A 271 15.44 1.98 23.86
N ARG A 272 15.11 3.11 23.25
CA ARG A 272 16.10 4.16 22.91
C ARG A 272 16.68 4.85 24.15
N ARG A 273 15.84 5.19 25.14
CA ARG A 273 16.31 5.75 26.41
C ARG A 273 17.15 4.78 27.25
N ALA A 274 16.87 3.48 27.14
CA ALA A 274 17.64 2.47 27.84
C ALA A 274 19.11 2.44 27.37
N LEU A 275 19.41 2.91 26.16
CA LEU A 275 20.79 3.04 25.68
C LEU A 275 21.62 4.01 26.55
N ASP A 276 21.01 5.00 27.21
CA ASP A 276 21.72 5.96 28.08
C ASP A 276 22.00 5.40 29.48
N SER A 277 21.31 4.32 29.87
CA SER A 277 21.23 3.86 31.27
C SER A 277 22.39 2.95 31.73
N GLY A 278 23.31 2.58 30.84
CA GLY A 278 24.50 1.79 31.20
C GLY A 278 24.28 0.27 31.37
N GLY A 279 23.05 -0.25 31.38
CA GLY A 279 22.71 -1.67 31.59
C GLY A 279 22.34 -2.44 30.31
N SER A 280 22.37 -3.78 30.36
CA SER A 280 21.91 -4.66 29.27
C SER A 280 20.38 -4.72 29.20
N PHE A 281 19.81 -5.06 28.04
CA PHE A 281 18.40 -5.37 27.90
C PHE A 281 18.08 -6.69 28.63
N ALA A 282 17.39 -6.62 29.76
CA ALA A 282 17.31 -7.72 30.72
C ALA A 282 16.26 -8.82 30.40
N ASP A 283 15.62 -8.79 29.23
CA ASP A 283 14.43 -9.63 28.93
C ASP A 283 14.67 -10.79 27.97
N GLY A 284 15.89 -10.94 27.43
CA GLY A 284 16.28 -12.08 26.59
C GLY A 284 15.64 -12.11 25.20
N ARG A 285 14.93 -11.05 24.79
CA ARG A 285 14.39 -10.92 23.44
C ARG A 285 15.51 -10.68 22.43
N PRO A 286 15.40 -11.21 21.20
CA PRO A 286 16.32 -10.84 20.12
C PRO A 286 16.21 -9.33 19.84
N VAL A 287 17.34 -8.67 19.59
CA VAL A 287 17.37 -7.24 19.31
C VAL A 287 17.33 -7.01 17.81
N ALA A 288 16.36 -6.21 17.36
CA ALA A 288 16.32 -5.66 16.02
C ALA A 288 16.74 -4.18 16.08
N LEU A 289 17.87 -3.84 15.48
CA LEU A 289 18.25 -2.46 15.25
C LEU A 289 17.68 -2.03 13.90
N VAL A 290 16.78 -1.05 13.92
CA VAL A 290 16.18 -0.47 12.72
C VAL A 290 16.71 0.95 12.57
N VAL A 291 17.40 1.23 11.48
CA VAL A 291 17.94 2.56 11.17
C VAL A 291 17.42 2.97 9.80
N LEU A 292 16.65 4.05 9.75
CA LEU A 292 16.10 4.60 8.51
C LEU A 292 16.63 6.02 8.30
N PRO A 293 16.67 6.56 7.07
CA PRO A 293 17.19 7.89 6.85
C PRO A 293 16.20 8.96 7.36
N VAL A 294 16.74 10.10 7.83
CA VAL A 294 15.96 11.32 8.16
C VAL A 294 15.48 12.04 6.91
N ILE A 295 16.14 11.84 5.76
CA ILE A 295 15.69 12.39 4.49
C ILE A 295 15.06 11.25 3.69
N ASP A 296 13.77 11.38 3.39
CA ASP A 296 12.97 10.40 2.65
C ASP A 296 12.04 11.15 1.69
N ARG A 297 12.55 11.55 0.51
CA ARG A 297 11.78 12.36 -0.45
C ARG A 297 10.73 11.57 -1.21
N THR A 298 10.92 10.26 -1.28
CA THR A 298 10.09 9.33 -2.05
C THR A 298 9.10 8.57 -1.18
N ASP A 299 9.03 8.90 0.12
CA ASP A 299 8.17 8.25 1.11
C ASP A 299 8.38 6.72 1.16
N THR A 300 9.57 6.25 0.75
CA THR A 300 9.85 4.83 0.55
C THR A 300 9.87 4.08 1.87
N PHE A 301 10.28 4.75 2.94
CA PHE A 301 10.41 4.13 4.25
C PHE A 301 9.17 4.29 5.13
N ILE A 302 8.09 4.92 4.61
CA ILE A 302 6.78 4.91 5.28
C ILE A 302 6.28 3.48 5.43
N HIS A 303 6.46 2.65 4.38
CA HIS A 303 6.18 1.22 4.45
C HIS A 303 7.34 0.49 5.12
N ASN A 304 7.13 0.10 6.38
CA ASN A 304 8.10 -0.64 7.17
C ASN A 304 7.40 -1.71 8.04
N ASN A 305 8.21 -2.55 8.69
CA ASN A 305 7.75 -3.74 9.42
C ASN A 305 8.09 -3.65 10.91
N ILE A 306 8.21 -2.45 11.48
CA ILE A 306 8.56 -2.25 12.89
C ILE A 306 7.53 -2.93 13.82
N SER A 307 6.24 -2.74 13.58
CA SER A 307 5.19 -3.40 14.37
C SER A 307 5.23 -4.92 14.25
N GLN A 308 5.49 -5.43 13.04
CA GLN A 308 5.60 -6.87 12.79
C GLN A 308 6.75 -7.48 13.61
N LEU A 309 7.91 -6.81 13.64
CA LEU A 309 9.05 -7.23 14.47
C LEU A 309 8.69 -7.29 15.96
N ILE A 310 8.03 -6.27 16.50
CA ILE A 310 7.61 -6.24 17.91
C ILE A 310 6.63 -7.38 18.20
N GLN A 311 5.66 -7.61 17.31
CA GLN A 311 4.66 -8.70 17.43
C GLN A 311 5.29 -10.09 17.38
N HIS A 312 6.38 -10.26 16.63
CA HIS A 312 7.20 -11.48 16.62
C HIS A 312 8.25 -11.52 17.75
N GLY A 313 8.17 -10.62 18.73
CA GLY A 313 8.95 -10.68 19.95
C GLY A 313 10.35 -10.06 19.86
N TYR A 314 10.70 -9.38 18.77
CA TYR A 314 11.94 -8.61 18.69
C TYR A 314 11.85 -7.35 19.53
N ARG A 315 12.88 -7.08 20.31
CA ARG A 315 13.08 -5.77 20.93
C ARG A 315 13.61 -4.82 19.85
N VAL A 316 12.76 -3.91 19.40
CA VAL A 316 13.14 -2.94 18.35
C VAL A 316 13.80 -1.71 18.97
N VAL A 317 15.01 -1.41 18.53
CA VAL A 317 15.71 -0.15 18.77
C VAL A 317 15.70 0.63 17.47
N TYR A 318 15.06 1.79 17.44
CA TYR A 318 14.82 2.55 16.21
C TYR A 318 15.56 3.89 16.19
N PHE A 319 16.26 4.15 15.10
CA PHE A 319 16.96 5.40 14.83
C PHE A 319 16.52 5.99 13.48
N GLU A 320 16.57 7.31 13.40
CA GLU A 320 16.61 8.02 12.14
C GLU A 320 17.99 8.66 12.00
N ALA A 321 18.72 8.33 10.93
CA ALA A 321 20.08 8.78 10.71
C ALA A 321 20.17 9.84 9.61
N GLU A 322 20.89 10.93 9.87
CA GLU A 322 21.28 11.97 8.89
C GLU A 322 22.63 11.66 8.23
N SER A 323 23.47 10.83 8.85
CA SER A 323 24.79 10.46 8.33
C SER A 323 25.15 9.00 8.62
N ASP A 324 26.08 8.42 7.85
CA ASP A 324 26.55 7.05 8.05
C ASP A 324 27.28 6.90 9.41
N LEU A 325 27.88 7.98 9.92
CA LEU A 325 28.43 8.01 11.29
C LEU A 325 27.36 7.72 12.34
N GLU A 326 26.16 8.29 12.19
CA GLU A 326 25.06 8.04 13.11
C GLU A 326 24.55 6.59 13.03
N VAL A 327 24.68 5.95 11.87
CA VAL A 327 24.39 4.51 11.72
C VAL A 327 25.38 3.68 12.54
N TYR A 328 26.67 4.01 12.50
CA TYR A 328 27.68 3.34 13.32
C TYR A 328 27.47 3.56 14.81
N GLU A 329 27.20 4.80 15.20
CA GLU A 329 26.87 5.13 16.60
C GLU A 329 25.63 4.35 17.07
N ALA A 330 24.62 4.16 16.20
CA ALA A 330 23.45 3.36 16.50
C ALA A 330 23.78 1.86 16.67
N ILE A 331 24.62 1.30 15.80
CA ILE A 331 25.09 -0.09 15.87
C ILE A 331 25.86 -0.31 17.17
N GLU A 332 26.85 0.54 17.45
CA GLU A 332 27.68 0.46 18.65
C GLU A 332 26.83 0.62 19.92
N ALA A 333 26.04 1.68 20.02
CA ALA A 333 25.23 1.96 21.20
C ALA A 333 24.23 0.83 21.50
N THR A 334 23.70 0.19 20.46
CA THR A 334 22.79 -0.94 20.61
C THR A 334 23.55 -2.23 20.96
N GLY A 335 24.60 -2.56 20.22
CA GLY A 335 25.40 -3.77 20.42
C GLY A 335 26.10 -3.84 21.78
N GLN A 336 26.52 -2.70 22.33
CA GLN A 336 27.06 -2.60 23.69
C GLN A 336 26.04 -3.00 24.77
N ARG A 337 24.74 -2.92 24.48
CA ARG A 337 23.67 -3.33 25.39
C ARG A 337 23.35 -4.81 25.23
N GLN A 338 23.23 -5.25 23.99
CA GLN A 338 23.02 -6.64 23.61
C GLN A 338 23.35 -6.80 22.12
N LEU A 339 23.96 -7.94 21.76
CA LEU A 339 24.25 -8.27 20.37
C LEU A 339 22.99 -8.22 19.49
N ILE A 340 23.14 -7.61 18.33
CA ILE A 340 22.06 -7.35 17.39
C ILE A 340 21.75 -8.63 16.61
N SER A 341 20.52 -9.12 16.70
CA SER A 341 20.05 -10.31 16.00
C SER A 341 19.53 -9.99 14.59
N LEU A 342 19.00 -8.78 14.40
CA LEU A 342 18.58 -8.25 13.10
C LEU A 342 19.06 -6.81 12.96
N LEU A 343 19.88 -6.56 11.94
CA LEU A 343 20.26 -5.23 11.50
C LEU A 343 19.40 -4.87 10.28
N TYR A 344 18.45 -3.96 10.45
CA TYR A 344 17.57 -3.47 9.40
C TYR A 344 17.96 -2.03 9.04
N LEU A 345 18.56 -1.84 7.88
CA LEU A 345 19.01 -0.55 7.38
C LEU A 345 18.16 -0.11 6.18
N GLY A 346 17.61 1.10 6.29
CA GLY A 346 17.04 1.85 5.18
C GLY A 346 18.08 2.78 4.57
N GLY A 347 18.12 2.92 3.26
CA GLY A 347 19.08 3.83 2.61
C GLY A 347 18.77 4.14 1.15
N HIS A 348 19.32 5.25 0.67
CA HIS A 348 19.28 5.63 -0.74
C HIS A 348 20.65 5.35 -1.38
N GLY A 349 20.74 4.25 -2.14
CA GLY A 349 21.97 3.83 -2.79
C GLY A 349 22.05 4.16 -4.29
N THR A 350 23.25 4.02 -4.84
CA THR A 350 23.50 3.83 -6.27
C THR A 350 23.98 2.42 -6.52
N ALA A 351 24.06 2.03 -7.79
CA ALA A 351 24.68 0.81 -8.31
C ALA A 351 26.03 0.39 -7.68
N ARG A 352 26.77 1.31 -7.08
CA ARG A 352 28.14 1.11 -6.55
C ARG A 352 28.33 1.56 -5.11
N THR A 353 27.31 2.15 -4.50
CA THR A 353 27.39 2.73 -3.15
C THR A 353 26.06 2.57 -2.45
N THR A 354 26.07 2.03 -1.24
CA THR A 354 24.90 2.06 -0.37
C THR A 354 25.13 3.17 0.64
N ARG A 355 24.39 4.27 0.52
CA ARG A 355 24.32 5.28 1.57
C ARG A 355 23.17 4.91 2.48
N PHE A 356 23.48 4.71 3.75
CA PHE A 356 22.48 4.45 4.78
C PHE A 356 21.91 5.75 5.36
N SER A 357 22.31 6.90 4.79
CA SER A 357 21.89 8.25 5.15
C SER A 357 21.78 9.22 3.96
N GLY A 358 20.80 10.12 4.01
CA GLY A 358 20.72 11.31 3.14
C GLY A 358 20.48 11.10 1.64
N GLU A 359 20.39 12.21 0.89
CA GLU A 359 20.26 12.26 -0.58
C GLU A 359 21.63 12.49 -1.25
N PRO A 360 21.84 12.07 -2.51
CA PRO A 360 23.06 12.36 -3.25
C PRO A 360 23.19 13.86 -3.54
N TYR A 361 24.03 14.57 -2.78
CA TYR A 361 24.62 15.83 -3.23
C TYR A 361 25.93 15.56 -3.98
N GLU A 362 26.18 16.37 -5.01
CA GLU A 362 27.21 16.14 -6.04
C GLU A 362 28.66 16.16 -5.54
N ASP A 363 28.96 16.51 -4.28
CA ASP A 363 30.33 16.88 -3.87
C ASP A 363 30.73 16.53 -2.41
N ASP A 364 30.17 15.49 -1.81
CA ASP A 364 30.64 15.04 -0.47
C ASP A 364 31.42 13.71 -0.58
N GLU A 365 32.76 13.83 -0.54
CA GLU A 365 33.66 12.80 -0.02
C GLU A 365 33.26 12.55 1.47
N ILE A 366 33.25 11.29 1.97
CA ILE A 366 33.01 10.86 3.39
C ILE A 366 31.53 10.47 3.66
N LEU A 367 31.13 9.34 4.25
CA LEU A 367 31.72 8.08 4.78
C LEU A 367 30.78 6.96 4.29
N PHE A 368 31.32 5.87 3.76
CA PHE A 368 30.55 4.70 3.34
C PHE A 368 30.84 3.56 4.31
N LEU A 369 29.94 2.58 4.36
CA LEU A 369 30.30 1.24 4.82
C LEU A 369 31.27 0.66 3.80
N ASP A 370 32.57 0.88 4.00
CA ASP A 370 33.65 0.48 3.09
C ASP A 370 34.06 -0.96 3.41
N PRO A 371 33.58 -1.97 2.64
CA PRO A 371 33.95 -3.37 2.89
C PRO A 371 35.43 -3.65 2.71
N SER A 372 36.18 -2.73 2.08
CA SER A 372 37.62 -2.88 1.90
C SER A 372 38.42 -2.46 3.15
N ASP A 373 37.80 -1.77 4.10
CA ASP A 373 38.39 -1.49 5.42
C ASP A 373 38.12 -2.65 6.39
N GLU A 374 39.00 -3.67 6.35
CA GLU A 374 38.91 -4.85 7.21
C GLU A 374 38.81 -4.51 8.72
N ALA A 375 39.41 -3.40 9.17
CA ALA A 375 39.38 -3.01 10.58
C ALA A 375 38.01 -2.47 10.99
N GLU A 376 37.39 -1.68 10.11
CA GLU A 376 36.02 -1.18 10.27
C GLU A 376 35.01 -2.34 10.26
N MET A 377 35.15 -3.27 9.32
CA MET A 377 34.25 -4.42 9.21
C MET A 377 34.34 -5.35 10.42
N TYR A 378 35.56 -5.66 10.88
CA TYR A 378 35.77 -6.43 12.10
C TYR A 378 35.17 -5.72 13.33
N TYR A 379 35.24 -4.39 13.37
CA TYR A 379 34.67 -3.60 14.46
C TYR A 379 33.15 -3.76 14.54
N LEU A 380 32.43 -3.59 13.43
CA LEU A 380 30.97 -3.69 13.38
C LEU A 380 30.47 -5.11 13.71
N ASN A 381 31.19 -6.15 13.26
CA ASN A 381 30.80 -7.54 13.52
C ASN A 381 30.80 -7.89 15.03
N ASN A 382 31.58 -7.18 15.87
CA ASN A 382 31.58 -7.41 17.32
C ASN A 382 30.24 -7.05 18.01
N TYR A 383 29.36 -6.33 17.31
CA TYR A 383 28.07 -5.89 17.83
C TYR A 383 26.90 -6.74 17.34
N LEU A 384 27.16 -7.72 16.47
CA LEU A 384 26.16 -8.63 15.94
C LEU A 384 26.15 -9.97 16.70
N ALA A 385 24.99 -10.60 16.75
CA ALA A 385 24.84 -11.96 17.28
C ALA A 385 25.31 -12.99 16.25
N GLU A 386 25.72 -14.17 16.70
CA GLU A 386 25.97 -15.30 15.78
C GLU A 386 24.71 -15.59 14.95
N ASN A 387 24.86 -15.80 13.64
CA ASN A 387 23.75 -15.98 12.70
C ASN A 387 22.79 -14.79 12.64
N SER A 388 23.28 -13.56 12.86
CA SER A 388 22.47 -12.36 12.68
C SER A 388 21.88 -12.27 11.26
N ARG A 389 20.80 -11.50 11.16
CA ARG A 389 20.17 -11.16 9.89
C ARG A 389 20.52 -9.71 9.55
N VAL A 390 20.82 -9.45 8.29
CA VAL A 390 21.03 -8.10 7.79
C VAL A 390 20.04 -7.86 6.66
N LEU A 391 19.10 -6.96 6.89
CA LEU A 391 18.09 -6.55 5.92
C LEU A 391 18.46 -5.16 5.40
N LEU A 392 18.62 -5.05 4.09
CA LEU A 392 18.80 -3.78 3.43
C LEU A 392 17.54 -3.43 2.64
N TYR A 393 16.95 -2.28 2.97
CA TYR A 393 15.81 -1.73 2.26
C TYR A 393 16.23 -0.43 1.59
N GLY A 394 16.28 -0.39 0.26
CA GLY A 394 16.78 0.79 -0.44
C GLY A 394 16.87 0.63 -1.95
N CYS A 395 16.99 1.76 -2.65
CA CYS A 395 17.19 1.78 -4.10
C CYS A 395 18.55 1.19 -4.48
N TYR A 396 18.60 0.31 -5.48
CA TYR A 396 19.83 -0.28 -6.06
C TYR A 396 20.66 -1.19 -5.15
N ALA A 397 20.04 -1.82 -4.14
CA ALA A 397 20.76 -2.72 -3.24
C ALA A 397 21.32 -4.00 -3.91
N CYS A 398 20.90 -4.35 -5.14
CA CYS A 398 21.25 -5.63 -5.81
C CYS A 398 22.00 -5.51 -7.14
N ASN A 399 23.09 -4.75 -7.20
CA ASN A 399 23.98 -4.86 -8.37
C ASN A 399 25.00 -6.01 -8.29
N GLY A 400 24.80 -7.01 -7.42
CA GLY A 400 25.69 -8.16 -7.20
C GLY A 400 27.03 -7.81 -6.51
N GLU A 401 27.50 -6.57 -6.64
CA GLU A 401 28.66 -6.04 -5.92
C GLU A 401 28.38 -5.87 -4.41
N LEU A 402 27.11 -5.65 -4.02
CA LEU A 402 26.73 -5.40 -2.62
C LEU A 402 26.68 -6.68 -1.76
N GLU A 403 26.17 -7.79 -2.29
CA GLU A 403 26.12 -9.07 -1.57
C GLU A 403 27.52 -9.54 -1.18
N GLY A 404 28.47 -9.51 -2.13
CA GLY A 404 29.86 -9.87 -1.85
C GLY A 404 30.55 -8.92 -0.86
N MET A 405 30.17 -7.64 -0.89
CA MET A 405 30.60 -6.66 0.10
C MET A 405 30.06 -6.99 1.50
N LEU A 406 28.77 -7.29 1.63
CA LEU A 406 28.13 -7.64 2.89
C LEU A 406 28.67 -8.95 3.47
N GLU A 407 28.97 -9.94 2.63
CA GLU A 407 29.66 -11.17 3.04
C GLU A 407 31.06 -10.89 3.65
N CYS A 408 31.78 -9.89 3.12
CA CYS A 408 33.03 -9.44 3.73
C CYS A 408 32.81 -8.74 5.08
N VAL A 409 31.74 -7.95 5.19
CA VAL A 409 31.43 -7.15 6.39
C VAL A 409 30.92 -8.03 7.54
N PHE A 410 29.98 -8.92 7.23
CA PHE A 410 29.21 -9.69 8.19
C PHE A 410 29.23 -11.17 7.83
N PRO A 411 30.39 -11.84 7.90
CA PRO A 411 30.60 -13.17 7.31
C PRO A 411 29.70 -14.27 7.90
N ASP A 412 29.20 -14.09 9.13
CA ASP A 412 28.32 -15.05 9.81
C ASP A 412 26.83 -14.66 9.73
N SER A 413 26.46 -13.70 8.87
CA SER A 413 25.09 -13.20 8.72
C SER A 413 24.36 -13.77 7.51
N THR A 414 23.03 -13.77 7.57
CA THR A 414 22.16 -13.98 6.40
C THR A 414 21.62 -12.63 5.91
N PHE A 415 21.68 -12.42 4.60
CA PHE A 415 21.33 -11.15 3.96
C PHE A 415 19.96 -11.22 3.30
N PHE A 416 19.20 -10.14 3.42
CA PHE A 416 17.97 -9.91 2.68
C PHE A 416 18.12 -8.59 1.92
N VAL A 417 18.20 -8.69 0.59
CA VAL A 417 18.51 -7.55 -0.28
C VAL A 417 17.58 -7.62 -1.51
N PRO A 418 16.84 -6.54 -1.83
CA PRO A 418 15.88 -6.54 -2.92
C PRO A 418 16.56 -6.51 -4.29
N ASP A 419 16.12 -7.35 -5.23
CA ASP A 419 16.48 -7.22 -6.65
C ASP A 419 15.80 -5.98 -7.26
N GLY A 420 16.44 -4.83 -7.14
CA GLY A 420 15.96 -3.54 -7.66
C GLY A 420 15.48 -2.58 -6.57
N THR A 421 14.55 -1.68 -6.93
CA THR A 421 13.95 -0.72 -5.99
C THR A 421 12.60 -1.25 -5.52
N PRO A 422 12.49 -1.79 -4.29
CA PRO A 422 11.24 -2.30 -3.77
C PRO A 422 10.26 -1.16 -3.44
N GLN A 423 8.96 -1.40 -3.61
CA GLN A 423 7.91 -0.50 -3.06
C GLN A 423 7.49 -0.86 -1.63
N GLY A 424 8.01 -1.98 -1.12
CA GLY A 424 7.74 -2.52 0.20
C GLY A 424 8.14 -4.00 0.23
N PHE A 425 7.91 -4.65 1.36
CA PHE A 425 8.17 -6.07 1.51
C PHE A 425 7.39 -6.67 2.69
N ASP A 426 7.22 -7.98 2.65
CA ASP A 426 6.70 -8.77 3.76
C ASP A 426 7.83 -9.58 4.41
N MET A 427 7.88 -9.58 5.74
CA MET A 427 8.78 -10.44 6.50
C MET A 427 8.13 -11.80 6.77
N VAL A 428 8.89 -12.87 6.58
CA VAL A 428 8.46 -14.25 6.85
C VAL A 428 9.20 -14.79 8.06
N PHE A 429 8.43 -15.22 9.06
CA PHE A 429 8.93 -15.77 10.31
C PHE A 429 8.64 -17.27 10.40
N ASP A 430 9.53 -18.00 11.07
CA ASP A 430 9.29 -19.39 11.42
C ASP A 430 8.37 -19.56 12.65
N ASN A 431 8.12 -20.80 13.04
CA ASN A 431 7.29 -21.13 14.22
C ASN A 431 7.92 -20.71 15.56
N GLN A 432 9.19 -20.31 15.55
CA GLN A 432 9.92 -19.78 16.70
C GLN A 432 10.01 -18.24 16.66
N ASN A 433 9.28 -17.60 15.74
CA ASN A 433 9.30 -16.16 15.50
C ASN A 433 10.66 -15.60 15.08
N SER A 434 11.53 -16.43 14.50
CA SER A 434 12.79 -15.96 13.91
C SER A 434 12.56 -15.59 12.45
N LEU A 435 13.12 -14.45 12.01
CA LEU A 435 13.08 -14.03 10.62
C LEU A 435 13.86 -15.03 9.74
N VAL A 436 13.16 -15.62 8.76
CA VAL A 436 13.74 -16.62 7.84
C VAL A 436 13.76 -16.18 6.40
N ASP A 437 12.85 -15.29 5.98
CA ASP A 437 12.78 -14.80 4.61
C ASP A 437 12.16 -13.40 4.53
N VAL A 438 12.35 -12.72 3.40
CA VAL A 438 11.74 -11.43 3.07
C VAL A 438 11.27 -11.43 1.62
N ASP A 439 9.98 -11.19 1.40
CA ASP A 439 9.38 -11.12 0.06
C ASP A 439 9.24 -9.66 -0.38
N PHE A 440 10.06 -9.24 -1.34
CA PHE A 440 10.08 -7.86 -1.84
C PHE A 440 9.05 -7.66 -2.94
N PHE A 441 8.24 -6.61 -2.82
CA PHE A 441 7.33 -6.20 -3.89
C PHE A 441 8.10 -5.40 -4.94
N THR A 442 8.35 -6.03 -6.08
CA THR A 442 8.97 -5.41 -7.27
C THR A 442 7.91 -4.94 -8.26
N ASN A 443 8.16 -3.81 -8.93
CA ASN A 443 7.34 -3.32 -10.04
C ASN A 443 7.53 -4.11 -11.33
#